data_AF-Q5V1A5-F1
#
_entry.id   AF-Q5V1A5-F1
#
_cell.length_a   1.000
_cell.length_b   1.000
_cell.length_c   1.000
_cell.angle_alpha   90.00
_cell.angle_beta   90.00
_cell.angle_gamma   90.00
#
_symmetry.space_group_name_H-M   'P 1'
#
loop_
_entity.id
_entity.type
_entity.pdbx_description
1 polymer ?
#
loop_
_entity_poly.entity_id
_entity_poly.type
_entity_poly.pdbx_seq_one_letter_code
_entity_poly.pdbx_strand_id
1 'polypeptide(L)'
;MPYGLADGPEGPEGETFEWALQTDDCGDCTFYAEGDDGTGACTVHGDRPLICQTYPFSVALGGTSQPMGEAVDEEGVVRAHECEGLGRDISRADAEELAAALKERAVRELTEAIGVRDTYRPVDPSAGQVVVHDSEGAKRPDGSPYE
;
A
#
# COMPACT_ATOMS: atom_id res chain seq x y z
N MET A 1 14.17 5.88 -2.36
CA MET A 1 14.29 6.11 -0.90
C MET A 1 12.95 6.55 -0.36
N PRO A 2 12.43 5.91 0.71
CA PRO A 2 11.19 6.34 1.38
C PRO A 2 11.28 7.79 1.87
N TYR A 3 10.12 8.45 1.95
CA TYR A 3 10.04 9.82 2.49
C TYR A 3 10.52 9.86 3.94
N GLY A 4 11.33 10.86 4.29
CA GLY A 4 11.83 11.06 5.66
C GLY A 4 13.12 10.30 6.01
N LEU A 5 13.58 9.38 5.14
CA LEU A 5 14.88 8.72 5.30
C LEU A 5 15.98 9.46 4.51
N ALA A 6 17.16 9.56 5.12
CA ALA A 6 18.37 10.10 4.52
C ALA A 6 19.47 9.02 4.43
N ASP A 7 20.40 9.17 3.50
CA ASP A 7 21.58 8.30 3.42
C ASP A 7 22.59 8.70 4.51
N GLY A 8 22.76 7.83 5.49
CA GLY A 8 23.77 7.92 6.53
C GLY A 8 25.02 7.08 6.23
N PRO A 9 26.10 7.26 7.02
CA PRO A 9 27.35 6.51 6.84
C PRO A 9 27.23 5.00 7.08
N GLU A 10 26.21 4.57 7.84
CA GLU A 10 25.95 3.15 8.15
C GLU A 10 24.74 2.58 7.39
N GLY A 11 24.12 3.38 6.51
CA GLY A 11 22.88 3.05 5.81
C GLY A 11 21.81 4.13 5.98
N PRO A 12 20.56 3.86 5.57
CA PRO A 12 19.45 4.78 5.75
C PRO A 12 19.23 5.13 7.23
N GLU A 13 18.93 6.39 7.53
CA GLU A 13 18.60 6.87 8.87
C GLU A 13 17.43 7.88 8.84
N GLY A 14 16.67 7.95 9.93
CA GLY A 14 15.55 8.88 10.09
C GLY A 14 14.21 8.23 10.43
N GLU A 15 13.14 8.98 10.25
CA GLU A 15 11.75 8.54 10.49
C GLU A 15 10.98 8.47 9.18
N THR A 16 10.18 7.43 8.99
CA THR A 16 9.24 7.30 7.86
C THR A 16 7.87 6.86 8.35
N PHE A 17 6.85 7.09 7.53
CA PHE A 17 5.49 6.62 7.78
C PHE A 17 5.16 5.44 6.89
N GLU A 18 4.42 4.49 7.46
CA GLU A 18 3.83 3.35 6.76
C GLU A 18 4.82 2.56 5.90
N TRP A 19 4.28 1.63 5.11
CA TRP A 19 5.04 0.79 4.19
C TRP A 19 4.91 1.36 2.78
N ALA A 20 6.04 1.55 2.09
CA ALA A 20 6.03 1.85 0.67
C ALA A 20 6.10 0.53 -0.13
N LEU A 21 5.23 0.38 -1.13
CA LEU A 21 5.41 -0.67 -2.12
C LEU A 21 6.68 -0.38 -2.93
N GLN A 22 7.59 -1.34 -2.96
CA GLN A 22 8.78 -1.24 -3.78
C GLN A 22 8.46 -1.67 -5.21
N THR A 23 8.96 -0.90 -6.16
CA THR A 23 9.00 -1.27 -7.57
C THR A 23 10.42 -1.67 -7.96
N ASP A 24 10.56 -2.51 -8.97
CA ASP A 24 11.84 -2.81 -9.60
C ASP A 24 12.27 -1.70 -10.59
N ASP A 25 13.39 -1.94 -11.30
CA ASP A 25 13.96 -1.00 -12.27
C ASP A 25 13.06 -0.78 -13.51
N CYS A 26 12.10 -1.68 -13.76
CA CYS A 26 11.12 -1.58 -14.84
C CYS A 26 9.84 -0.84 -14.39
N GLY A 27 9.67 -0.60 -13.09
CA GLY A 27 8.46 -0.02 -12.51
C GLY A 27 7.43 -1.07 -12.06
N ASP A 28 7.77 -2.35 -12.12
CA ASP A 28 6.87 -3.43 -11.72
C ASP A 28 6.88 -3.59 -10.20
N CYS A 29 5.72 -3.88 -9.63
CA CYS A 29 5.61 -4.16 -8.21
C CYS A 29 6.42 -5.41 -7.85
N THR A 30 7.35 -5.31 -6.88
CA THR A 30 8.27 -6.43 -6.54
C THR A 30 7.56 -7.72 -6.09
N PHE A 31 6.29 -7.63 -5.66
CA PHE A 31 5.49 -8.79 -5.27
C PHE A 31 4.80 -9.49 -6.44
N TYR A 32 4.84 -8.93 -7.65
CA TYR A 32 4.28 -9.54 -8.84
C TYR A 32 5.26 -10.59 -9.40
N ALA A 33 4.76 -11.77 -9.72
CA ALA A 33 5.53 -12.80 -10.40
C ALA A 33 4.71 -13.36 -11.57
N GLU A 34 5.37 -13.53 -12.72
CA GLU A 34 4.77 -14.16 -13.89
C GLU A 34 5.14 -15.65 -13.94
N GLY A 35 4.15 -16.51 -14.12
CA GLY A 35 4.34 -17.94 -14.35
C GLY A 35 4.81 -18.25 -15.78
N ASP A 36 5.30 -19.47 -16.01
CA ASP A 36 5.78 -19.93 -17.32
C ASP A 36 4.71 -19.90 -18.42
N ASP A 37 3.43 -19.81 -18.05
CA ASP A 37 2.27 -19.71 -18.93
C ASP A 37 1.85 -18.26 -19.24
N GLY A 38 2.61 -17.27 -18.74
CA GLY A 38 2.31 -15.84 -18.86
C GLY A 38 1.27 -15.35 -17.85
N THR A 39 0.90 -16.16 -16.85
CA THR A 39 -0.04 -15.75 -15.81
C THR A 39 0.68 -15.00 -14.69
N GLY A 40 0.35 -13.72 -14.52
CA GLY A 40 0.77 -12.91 -13.38
C GLY A 40 0.06 -13.27 -12.07
N ALA A 41 0.79 -13.31 -10.96
CA ALA A 41 0.26 -13.56 -9.63
C ALA A 41 0.93 -12.69 -8.55
N CYS A 42 0.14 -12.30 -7.54
CA CYS A 42 0.62 -11.61 -6.35
C CYS A 42 1.20 -12.62 -5.35
N THR A 43 2.50 -12.55 -5.09
CA THR A 43 3.22 -13.52 -4.23
C THR A 43 2.98 -13.31 -2.73
N VAL A 44 2.50 -12.12 -2.34
CA VAL A 44 2.30 -11.72 -0.93
C VAL A 44 0.85 -11.90 -0.46
N HIS A 45 0.06 -12.71 -1.15
CA HIS A 45 -1.37 -12.86 -0.85
C HIS A 45 -1.65 -13.37 0.58
N GLY A 46 -0.71 -14.11 1.18
CA GLY A 46 -0.79 -14.54 2.58
C GLY A 46 -0.70 -13.38 3.57
N ASP A 47 0.10 -12.36 3.26
CA ASP A 47 0.38 -11.23 4.15
C ASP A 47 -0.49 -9.99 3.81
N ARG A 48 -0.83 -9.82 2.53
CA ARG A 48 -1.52 -8.63 1.99
C ARG A 48 -2.70 -9.00 1.06
N PRO A 49 -3.68 -9.80 1.54
CA PRO A 49 -4.77 -10.29 0.70
C PRO A 49 -5.58 -9.15 0.05
N LEU A 50 -5.92 -8.10 0.81
CA LEU A 50 -6.74 -7.00 0.30
C LEU A 50 -6.04 -6.22 -0.82
N ILE A 51 -4.71 -6.03 -0.77
CA ILE A 51 -3.98 -5.39 -1.87
C ILE A 51 -3.99 -6.29 -3.10
N CYS A 52 -3.63 -7.56 -2.94
CA CYS A 52 -3.57 -8.50 -4.06
C CYS A 52 -4.93 -8.71 -4.75
N GLN A 53 -6.03 -8.76 -3.99
CA GLN A 53 -7.38 -8.97 -4.52
C GLN A 53 -7.94 -7.75 -5.26
N THR A 54 -7.52 -6.55 -4.87
CA THR A 54 -8.14 -5.31 -5.35
C THR A 54 -7.29 -4.59 -6.39
N TYR A 55 -6.03 -4.96 -6.58
CA TYR A 55 -5.16 -4.37 -7.57
C TYR A 55 -5.68 -4.61 -9.02
N PRO A 56 -5.54 -3.64 -9.94
CA PRO A 56 -4.96 -2.30 -9.79
C PRO A 56 -6.00 -1.24 -9.37
N PHE A 57 -7.08 -1.62 -8.69
CA PHE A 57 -8.17 -0.71 -8.34
C PHE A 57 -8.03 -0.12 -6.92
N SER A 58 -8.61 1.06 -6.73
CA SER A 58 -8.80 1.71 -5.43
C SER A 58 -10.10 2.52 -5.43
N VAL A 59 -10.66 2.82 -4.26
CA VAL A 59 -11.89 3.61 -4.12
C VAL A 59 -11.65 4.82 -3.22
N ALA A 60 -12.01 6.00 -3.70
CA ALA A 60 -12.01 7.21 -2.88
C ALA A 60 -13.36 7.36 -2.14
N LEU A 61 -13.32 7.24 -0.81
CA LEU A 61 -14.48 7.51 0.05
C LEU A 61 -14.48 8.99 0.47
N GLY A 62 -15.53 9.74 0.11
CA GLY A 62 -15.78 11.09 0.66
C GLY A 62 -14.87 12.22 0.17
N GLY A 63 -14.09 12.04 -0.89
CA GLY A 63 -13.23 13.08 -1.46
C GLY A 63 -12.04 13.51 -0.58
N THR A 64 -11.72 12.74 0.45
CA THR A 64 -10.69 13.08 1.45
C THR A 64 -9.29 12.58 1.10
N SER A 65 -9.10 11.92 -0.04
CA SER A 65 -7.79 11.49 -0.54
C SER A 65 -7.68 11.84 -2.02
N GLN A 66 -6.54 12.42 -2.41
CA GLN A 66 -6.08 12.38 -3.79
C GLN A 66 -5.08 11.21 -3.91
N PRO A 67 -5.52 9.95 -4.03
CA PRO A 67 -4.61 8.92 -4.51
C PRO A 67 -4.39 9.15 -6.02
N MET A 68 -3.18 8.82 -6.48
CA MET A 68 -2.82 8.82 -7.90
C MET A 68 -3.79 7.93 -8.71
N GLY A 69 -4.12 8.29 -9.96
CA GLY A 69 -5.02 7.53 -10.86
C GLY A 69 -6.26 8.31 -11.35
N GLU A 70 -6.89 7.85 -12.43
CA GLU A 70 -8.08 8.48 -13.03
C GLU A 70 -9.40 7.87 -12.53
N ALA A 71 -10.45 8.68 -12.47
CA ALA A 71 -11.79 8.29 -12.04
C ALA A 71 -12.49 7.40 -13.09
N VAL A 72 -13.07 6.26 -12.67
CA VAL A 72 -13.84 5.38 -13.57
C VAL A 72 -15.36 5.45 -13.38
N ASP A 73 -15.90 6.05 -12.30
CA ASP A 73 -17.36 6.26 -12.10
C ASP A 73 -17.72 7.32 -11.01
N GLU A 74 -18.98 7.76 -10.94
CA GLU A 74 -19.51 8.89 -10.12
C GLU A 74 -20.04 8.50 -8.71
N GLU A 75 -20.46 7.25 -8.47
CA GLU A 75 -20.92 6.78 -7.15
C GLU A 75 -19.76 6.15 -6.36
N GLY A 76 -18.83 7.01 -5.91
CA GLY A 76 -17.57 6.59 -5.29
C GLY A 76 -16.54 6.33 -6.37
N VAL A 77 -15.53 7.20 -6.43
CA VAL A 77 -14.56 7.20 -7.53
C VAL A 77 -13.67 5.97 -7.41
N VAL A 78 -14.02 4.89 -8.12
CA VAL A 78 -13.12 3.79 -8.40
C VAL A 78 -12.02 4.35 -9.31
N ARG A 79 -10.77 4.02 -9.06
CA ARG A 79 -9.63 4.40 -9.90
C ARG A 79 -8.81 3.17 -10.22
N ALA A 80 -8.29 3.11 -11.44
CA ALA A 80 -7.29 2.14 -11.84
C ALA A 80 -5.90 2.78 -11.83
N HIS A 81 -4.92 2.06 -11.31
CA HIS A 81 -3.50 2.44 -11.31
C HIS A 81 -2.81 1.96 -12.60
N GLU A 82 -1.66 2.54 -12.92
CA GLU A 82 -0.95 2.44 -14.21
C GLU A 82 -0.40 1.03 -14.56
N CYS A 83 -0.70 0.02 -13.75
CA CYS A 83 -0.09 -1.30 -13.86
C CYS A 83 -0.96 -2.31 -14.62
N GLU A 84 -0.34 -3.40 -15.09
CA GLU A 84 -1.03 -4.48 -15.80
C GLU A 84 -2.15 -5.13 -14.98
N GLY A 85 -3.29 -5.41 -15.63
CA GLY A 85 -4.45 -6.03 -14.99
C GLY A 85 -5.81 -5.63 -15.60
N LEU A 86 -5.85 -4.65 -16.51
CA LEU A 86 -7.07 -4.18 -17.16
C LEU A 86 -7.37 -4.91 -18.48
N GLY A 87 -8.64 -4.93 -18.88
CA GLY A 87 -9.08 -5.34 -20.22
C GLY A 87 -9.55 -6.78 -20.38
N ARG A 88 -9.58 -7.59 -19.30
CA ARG A 88 -10.20 -8.93 -19.31
C ARG A 88 -11.69 -8.84 -18.98
N ASP A 89 -12.47 -9.77 -19.53
CA ASP A 89 -13.88 -9.94 -19.14
C ASP A 89 -13.97 -10.38 -17.67
N ILE A 90 -14.94 -9.82 -16.95
CA ILE A 90 -15.25 -10.17 -15.56
C ILE A 90 -16.74 -10.50 -15.45
N SER A 91 -17.08 -11.57 -14.73
CA SER A 91 -18.48 -11.86 -14.47
C SER A 91 -19.06 -10.83 -13.51
N ARG A 92 -20.38 -10.63 -13.55
CA ARG A 92 -21.05 -9.72 -12.61
C ARG A 92 -20.80 -10.14 -11.15
N ALA A 93 -20.79 -11.44 -10.87
CA ALA A 93 -20.56 -11.94 -9.52
C ALA A 93 -19.14 -11.60 -9.02
N ASP A 94 -18.13 -11.83 -9.86
CA ASP A 94 -16.73 -11.50 -9.51
C ASP A 94 -16.52 -9.99 -9.38
N ALA A 95 -17.22 -9.19 -10.21
CA ALA A 95 -17.19 -7.73 -10.10
C ALA A 95 -17.82 -7.24 -8.79
N GLU A 96 -18.91 -7.86 -8.32
CA GLU A 96 -19.54 -7.56 -7.04
C GLU A 96 -18.62 -7.97 -5.85
N GLU A 97 -17.89 -9.08 -5.97
CA GLU A 97 -16.88 -9.50 -4.98
C GLU A 97 -15.69 -8.53 -4.92
N LEU A 98 -15.15 -8.14 -6.08
CA LEU A 98 -14.10 -7.13 -6.19
C LEU A 98 -14.54 -5.79 -5.58
N ALA A 99 -15.77 -5.37 -5.85
CA ALA A 99 -16.34 -4.15 -5.27
C ALA A 99 -16.47 -4.24 -3.74
N ALA A 100 -16.81 -5.40 -3.20
CA ALA A 100 -16.86 -5.61 -1.75
C ALA A 100 -15.44 -5.53 -1.13
N ALA A 101 -14.46 -6.22 -1.73
CA ALA A 101 -13.07 -6.18 -1.30
C ALA A 101 -12.47 -4.76 -1.37
N LEU A 102 -12.82 -3.98 -2.40
CA LEU A 102 -12.41 -2.58 -2.52
C LEU A 102 -12.95 -1.70 -1.39
N LYS A 103 -14.21 -1.89 -1.00
CA LYS A 103 -14.81 -1.16 0.13
C LYS A 103 -14.16 -1.55 1.45
N GLU A 104 -13.95 -2.84 1.67
CA GLU A 104 -13.26 -3.34 2.87
C GLU A 104 -11.85 -2.75 2.97
N ARG A 105 -11.09 -2.80 1.87
CA ARG A 105 -9.77 -2.19 1.77
C ARG A 105 -9.81 -0.69 2.08
N ALA A 106 -10.72 0.07 1.48
CA ALA A 106 -10.82 1.51 1.71
C ALA A 106 -11.13 1.86 3.18
N VAL A 107 -12.03 1.10 3.84
CA VAL A 107 -12.32 1.28 5.27
C VAL A 107 -11.11 0.93 6.13
N ARG A 108 -10.40 -0.15 5.80
CA ARG A 108 -9.17 -0.55 6.47
C ARG A 108 -8.10 0.54 6.35
N GLU A 109 -7.80 0.99 5.14
CA GLU A 109 -6.81 2.06 4.90
C GLU A 109 -7.13 3.34 5.68
N LEU A 110 -8.40 3.77 5.71
CA LEU A 110 -8.80 4.92 6.52
C LEU A 110 -8.63 4.68 8.03
N THR A 111 -8.94 3.47 8.51
CA THR A 111 -8.77 3.11 9.92
C THR A 111 -7.30 3.10 10.31
N GLU A 112 -6.43 2.53 9.47
CA GLU A 112 -4.98 2.54 9.68
C GLU A 112 -4.44 3.98 9.70
N ALA A 113 -4.84 4.83 8.75
CA ALA A 113 -4.43 6.24 8.71
C ALA A 113 -4.88 7.04 9.94
N ILE A 114 -6.10 6.77 10.43
CA ILE A 114 -6.59 7.33 11.71
C ILE A 114 -5.71 6.83 12.86
N GLY A 115 -5.38 5.54 12.89
CA GLY A 115 -4.50 4.94 13.88
C GLY A 115 -3.12 5.60 13.90
N VAL A 116 -2.51 5.83 12.73
CA VAL A 116 -1.23 6.55 12.59
C VAL A 116 -1.34 7.93 13.23
N ARG A 117 -2.37 8.72 12.85
CA ARG A 117 -2.58 10.06 13.39
C ARG A 117 -2.72 10.05 14.93
N ASP A 118 -3.47 9.11 15.47
CA ASP A 118 -3.81 9.08 16.90
C ASP A 118 -2.63 8.57 17.75
N THR A 119 -1.90 7.58 17.23
CA THR A 119 -0.77 6.94 17.91
C THR A 119 0.55 7.69 17.72
N TYR A 120 0.72 8.46 16.63
CA TYR A 120 1.99 9.10 16.28
C TYR A 120 2.58 9.91 17.43
N ARG A 121 3.84 9.60 17.76
CA ARG A 121 4.68 10.37 18.68
C ARG A 121 6.02 10.59 17.99
N PRO A 122 6.51 11.83 17.87
CA PRO A 122 7.84 12.09 17.32
C PRO A 122 8.91 11.33 18.10
N VAL A 123 9.89 10.79 17.39
CA VAL A 123 11.05 10.10 17.95
C VAL A 123 12.32 10.79 17.46
N ASP A 124 13.38 10.79 18.27
CA ASP A 124 14.71 11.26 17.84
C ASP A 124 15.64 10.04 17.69
N PRO A 125 15.63 9.36 16.52
CA PRO A 125 16.47 8.18 16.31
C PRO A 125 17.95 8.54 16.39
N SER A 126 18.73 7.65 17.01
CA SER A 126 20.18 7.78 16.94
C SER A 126 20.68 7.64 15.49
N ALA A 127 21.86 8.17 15.19
CA ALA A 127 22.49 8.00 13.89
C ALA A 127 22.50 6.51 13.47
N GLY A 128 22.21 6.25 12.19
CA GLY A 128 22.08 4.91 11.63
C GLY A 128 20.78 4.17 11.97
N GLN A 129 19.82 4.79 12.66
CA GLN A 129 18.54 4.16 12.99
C GLN A 129 17.41 4.62 12.08
N VAL A 130 16.58 3.66 11.67
CA VAL A 130 15.31 3.89 10.97
C VAL A 130 14.17 3.59 11.91
N VAL A 131 13.22 4.53 11.99
CA VAL A 131 11.94 4.36 12.70
C VAL A 131 10.82 4.40 11.70
N VAL A 132 9.95 3.39 11.76
CA VAL A 132 8.73 3.32 10.97
C VAL A 132 7.55 3.62 11.89
N HIS A 133 6.72 4.58 11.51
CA HIS A 133 5.46 4.90 12.20
C HIS A 133 4.29 4.30 11.44
N ASP A 134 3.54 3.41 12.09
CA ASP A 134 2.24 2.91 11.60
C ASP A 134 1.14 3.08 12.65
N SER A 135 -0.02 2.46 12.43
CA SER A 135 -1.19 2.56 13.33
C SER A 135 -0.93 2.01 14.74
N GLU A 136 0.06 1.14 14.89
CA GLU A 136 0.48 0.56 16.17
C GLU A 136 1.62 1.37 16.82
N GLY A 137 2.12 2.42 16.16
CA GLY A 137 3.12 3.36 16.67
C GLY A 137 4.51 3.19 16.07
N ALA A 138 5.54 3.65 16.80
CA ALA A 138 6.93 3.60 16.37
C ALA A 138 7.49 2.17 16.45
N LYS A 139 8.13 1.73 15.37
CA LYS A 139 8.73 0.39 15.24
C LYS A 139 10.06 0.44 14.50
N ARG A 140 10.83 -0.64 14.65
CA ARG A 140 11.98 -0.93 13.80
C ARG A 140 11.51 -1.43 12.41
N PRO A 141 12.36 -1.39 11.38
CA PRO A 141 12.00 -1.85 10.03
C PRO A 141 11.56 -3.32 9.95
N ASP A 142 11.98 -4.15 10.91
CA ASP A 142 11.56 -5.55 11.02
C ASP A 142 10.22 -5.75 11.73
N GLY A 143 9.55 -4.65 12.11
CA GLY A 143 8.27 -4.65 12.82
C GLY A 143 8.37 -4.83 14.34
N SER A 144 9.58 -5.00 14.89
CA SER A 144 9.75 -5.08 16.34
C SER A 144 9.52 -3.71 17.02
N PRO A 145 9.06 -3.68 18.28
CA PRO A 145 8.81 -2.42 19.00
C PRO A 145 10.03 -1.51 19.05
N TYR A 146 9.81 -0.21 18.91
CA TYR A 146 10.82 0.81 19.16
C TYR A 146 10.71 1.27 20.62
N GLU A 147 11.72 0.94 21.45
CA GLU A 147 11.82 1.31 22.88
C GLU A 147 12.53 2.65 23.08
#